data_AF-A0A1I7PHQ4-F1
#
_entry.id   AF-A0A1I7PHQ4-F1
#
_cell.length_a   1.000
_cell.length_b   1.000
_cell.length_c   1.000
_cell.angle_alpha   90.00
_cell.angle_beta   90.00
_cell.angle_gamma   90.00
#
_symmetry.space_group_name_H-M   'P 1'
#
loop_
_entity.id
_entity.type
_entity.pdbx_description
1 polymer ?
#
loop_
_entity_poly.entity_id
_entity_poly.type
_entity_poly.pdbx_seq_one_letter_code
_entity_poly.pdbx_strand_id
1 'polypeptide(L)'
;MKNKTLLTTTLLATGCAALLFAGCAKNDREEVADKSKEVYQDTKTAVAAGWNNLKDFTFEKRNDFTATLKARQADLEAGMSKLRSEYSEANASASRKAAMAELKDSEANYKDKLAAVGNASADTWTAARDDVAAAWDRLQASYAKARAGE
;
A
#
# COMPACT_ATOMS: atom_id res chain seq x y z
N MET A 1 72.44 -6.15 24.41
CA MET A 1 71.10 -5.57 24.65
C MET A 1 70.11 -6.21 23.69
N LYS A 2 69.06 -6.85 24.24
CA LYS A 2 67.75 -7.24 23.67
C LYS A 2 67.68 -8.18 22.44
N ASN A 3 67.63 -9.47 22.79
CA ASN A 3 66.89 -10.64 22.25
C ASN A 3 65.53 -10.27 21.57
N LYS A 4 65.24 -10.71 20.34
CA LYS A 4 64.76 -12.02 19.81
C LYS A 4 63.22 -12.20 19.80
N THR A 5 62.69 -12.54 18.60
CA THR A 5 61.65 -13.56 18.35
C THR A 5 60.19 -13.15 18.68
N LEU A 6 59.34 -12.82 17.69
CA LEU A 6 58.49 -13.67 16.81
C LEU A 6 57.06 -13.93 17.37
N LEU A 7 56.07 -13.65 16.49
CA LEU A 7 54.86 -14.43 16.21
C LEU A 7 53.61 -14.40 17.14
N THR A 8 52.46 -14.17 16.47
CA THR A 8 51.11 -14.82 16.58
C THR A 8 50.01 -14.35 17.56
N THR A 9 48.83 -14.04 16.97
CA THR A 9 47.40 -14.29 17.35
C THR A 9 46.92 -13.85 18.75
N THR A 10 45.75 -13.22 18.97
CA THR A 10 44.38 -13.73 18.74
C THR A 10 43.33 -12.63 19.09
N LEU A 11 42.15 -12.76 18.47
CA LEU A 11 40.82 -12.23 18.81
C LEU A 11 40.55 -12.05 20.33
N LEU A 12 39.88 -10.96 20.77
CA LEU A 12 38.53 -10.95 21.39
C LEU A 12 38.15 -9.56 21.98
N ALA A 13 36.95 -9.11 21.60
CA ALA A 13 35.96 -8.27 22.30
C ALA A 13 36.40 -7.09 23.19
N THR A 14 35.94 -5.89 22.85
CA THR A 14 35.42 -4.77 23.71
C THR A 14 35.11 -3.63 22.74
N GLY A 15 34.02 -2.90 22.72
CA GLY A 15 32.86 -2.73 23.59
C GLY A 15 32.00 -1.63 22.94
N CYS A 16 30.87 -1.32 23.57
CA CYS A 16 29.90 -0.31 23.15
C CYS A 16 30.55 0.99 22.65
N ALA A 17 30.51 1.23 21.33
CA ALA A 17 30.62 2.57 20.79
C ALA A 17 29.22 3.19 20.81
N ALA A 18 28.96 4.00 21.84
CA ALA A 18 27.86 4.92 21.88
C ALA A 18 27.90 5.79 20.60
N LEU A 19 26.95 5.57 19.70
CA LEU A 19 26.67 6.51 18.62
C LEU A 19 26.02 7.73 19.25
N LEU A 20 26.85 8.73 19.52
CA LEU A 20 26.45 10.10 19.74
C LEU A 20 25.74 10.61 18.47
N PHE A 21 24.40 10.56 18.48
CA PHE A 21 23.59 11.44 17.64
C PHE A 21 22.70 12.28 18.56
N ALA A 22 23.27 13.37 19.08
CA ALA A 22 22.51 14.56 19.35
C ALA A 22 22.51 15.39 18.05
N GLY A 23 21.45 15.27 17.25
CA GLY A 23 21.27 16.06 16.03
C GLY A 23 20.11 15.54 15.17
N CYS A 24 19.08 16.38 15.02
CA CYS A 24 17.86 16.20 14.19
C CYS A 24 16.82 15.20 14.72
N ALA A 25 15.91 15.66 15.59
CA ALA A 25 14.74 14.89 16.02
C ALA A 25 13.42 15.71 15.96
N LYS A 26 13.36 16.75 15.12
CA LYS A 26 12.14 17.55 14.94
C LYS A 26 11.72 17.71 13.48
N ASN A 27 12.66 17.91 12.55
CA ASN A 27 12.31 18.03 11.13
C ASN A 27 11.82 16.72 10.51
N ASP A 28 12.45 15.58 10.81
CA ASP A 28 12.06 14.31 10.16
C ASP A 28 10.66 13.84 10.58
N ARG A 29 10.23 14.16 11.81
CA ARG A 29 8.90 13.76 12.31
C ARG A 29 7.77 14.61 11.71
N GLU A 30 8.02 15.90 11.52
CA GLU A 30 7.08 16.81 10.85
C GLU A 30 7.02 16.50 9.35
N GLU A 31 8.16 16.25 8.70
CA GLU A 31 8.23 15.91 7.27
C GLU A 31 7.54 14.57 6.95
N VAL A 32 7.70 13.55 7.79
CA VAL A 32 7.02 12.25 7.62
C VAL A 32 5.52 12.37 7.89
N ALA A 33 5.10 13.17 8.87
CA ALA A 33 3.68 13.39 9.16
C ALA A 33 2.97 14.17 8.04
N ASP A 34 3.63 15.18 7.47
CA ASP A 34 3.10 15.96 6.35
C ASP A 34 3.03 15.13 5.07
N LYS A 35 4.07 14.35 4.74
CA LYS A 35 4.03 13.41 3.59
C LYS A 35 2.92 12.36 3.74
N SER A 36 2.71 11.84 4.95
CA SER A 36 1.64 10.87 5.22
C SER A 36 0.26 11.50 5.03
N LYS A 37 0.09 12.76 5.45
CA LYS A 37 -1.15 13.52 5.32
C LYS A 37 -1.42 13.92 3.87
N GLU A 38 -0.39 14.33 3.14
CA GLU A 38 -0.46 14.68 1.72
C GLU A 38 -0.82 13.45 0.87
N VAL A 39 -0.14 12.32 1.08
CA VAL A 39 -0.49 11.03 0.44
C VAL A 39 -1.92 10.61 0.78
N TYR A 40 -2.36 10.81 2.03
CA TYR A 40 -3.73 10.52 2.44
C TYR A 40 -4.77 11.43 1.76
N GLN A 41 -4.49 12.73 1.64
CA GLN A 41 -5.39 13.69 0.99
C GLN A 41 -5.42 13.54 -0.53
N ASP A 42 -4.28 13.28 -1.16
CA ASP A 42 -4.19 12.99 -2.59
C ASP A 42 -4.93 11.72 -2.95
N THR A 43 -4.81 10.68 -2.11
CA THR A 43 -5.58 9.44 -2.29
C THR A 43 -7.06 9.70 -2.16
N LYS A 44 -7.49 10.47 -1.14
CA LYS A 44 -8.90 10.84 -0.96
C LYS A 44 -9.45 11.64 -2.15
N THR A 45 -8.64 12.51 -2.74
CA THR A 45 -9.00 13.35 -3.89
C THR A 45 -9.07 12.54 -5.19
N ALA A 46 -8.12 11.64 -5.42
CA ALA A 46 -8.11 10.74 -6.57
C ALA A 46 -9.29 9.74 -6.54
N VAL A 47 -9.62 9.23 -5.34
CA VAL A 47 -10.79 8.39 -5.09
C VAL A 47 -12.09 9.14 -5.41
N ALA A 48 -12.23 10.39 -4.94
CA ALA A 48 -13.42 11.20 -5.19
C ALA A 48 -13.60 11.60 -6.67
N ALA A 49 -12.52 11.75 -7.44
CA ALA A 49 -12.59 12.17 -8.85
C ALA A 49 -12.90 11.03 -9.83
N GLY A 50 -12.70 9.76 -9.43
CA GLY A 50 -12.71 8.61 -10.35
C GLY A 50 -14.07 8.25 -10.96
N TRP A 51 -15.18 8.71 -10.35
CA TRP A 51 -16.53 8.20 -10.61
C TRP A 51 -17.56 9.23 -11.09
N ASN A 52 -17.15 10.43 -11.52
CA ASN A 52 -18.08 11.50 -11.93
C ASN A 52 -19.12 11.06 -12.99
N ASN A 53 -18.81 10.05 -13.79
CA ASN A 53 -19.65 9.53 -14.87
C ASN A 53 -20.17 8.10 -14.61
N LEU A 54 -20.23 7.65 -13.35
CA LEU A 54 -20.62 6.28 -13.03
C LEU A 54 -22.03 5.93 -13.58
N LYS A 55 -22.94 6.91 -13.60
CA LYS A 55 -24.28 6.79 -14.17
C LYS A 55 -24.32 6.54 -15.68
N ASP A 56 -23.26 6.89 -16.40
CA ASP A 56 -23.18 6.75 -17.87
C ASP A 56 -22.86 5.30 -18.29
N PHE A 57 -22.42 4.47 -17.34
CA PHE A 57 -22.32 3.02 -17.48
C PHE A 57 -23.68 2.40 -17.20
N THR A 58 -24.51 2.34 -18.24
CA THR A 58 -25.77 1.59 -18.24
C THR A 58 -25.50 0.09 -18.31
N PHE A 59 -26.52 -0.74 -18.10
CA PHE A 59 -26.39 -2.20 -18.19
C PHE A 59 -25.88 -2.65 -19.57
N GLU A 60 -26.25 -1.95 -20.64
CA GLU A 60 -25.80 -2.22 -22.01
C GLU A 60 -24.28 -2.03 -22.17
N LYS A 61 -23.68 -1.14 -21.37
CA LYS A 61 -22.24 -0.85 -21.36
C LYS A 61 -21.46 -1.63 -20.30
N ARG A 62 -22.05 -2.66 -19.70
CA ARG A 62 -21.43 -3.42 -18.60
C ARG A 62 -20.09 -4.05 -18.94
N ASN A 63 -19.92 -4.46 -20.20
CA ASN A 63 -18.66 -5.04 -20.66
C ASN A 63 -17.55 -3.99 -20.68
N ASP A 64 -17.84 -2.77 -21.18
CA ASP A 64 -16.89 -1.65 -21.21
C ASP A 64 -16.54 -1.20 -19.79
N PHE A 65 -17.53 -1.15 -18.90
CA PHE A 65 -17.31 -0.86 -17.48
C PHE A 65 -16.37 -1.88 -16.83
N THR A 66 -16.65 -3.17 -17.02
CA THR A 66 -15.84 -4.26 -16.46
C THR A 66 -14.43 -4.28 -17.05
N ALA A 67 -14.28 -4.00 -18.35
CA ALA A 67 -12.98 -3.89 -19.01
C ALA A 67 -12.16 -2.72 -18.44
N THR A 68 -12.79 -1.56 -18.24
CA THR A 68 -12.14 -0.39 -17.62
C THR A 68 -11.66 -0.71 -16.21
N LEU A 69 -12.47 -1.38 -15.40
CA LEU A 69 -12.11 -1.81 -14.05
C LEU A 69 -10.95 -2.80 -14.03
N LYS A 70 -10.93 -3.78 -14.95
CA LYS A 70 -9.82 -4.74 -15.08
C LYS A 70 -8.52 -4.05 -15.49
N ALA A 71 -8.57 -3.08 -16.40
CA ALA A 71 -7.40 -2.31 -16.79
C ALA A 71 -6.82 -1.54 -15.60
N ARG A 72 -7.67 -0.80 -14.86
CA ARG A 72 -7.25 -0.08 -13.64
C ARG A 72 -6.69 -1.02 -12.57
N GLN A 73 -7.30 -2.20 -12.40
CA GLN A 73 -6.81 -3.21 -11.47
C GLN A 73 -5.41 -3.67 -11.82
N ALA A 74 -5.10 -3.94 -13.10
CA ALA A 74 -3.79 -4.39 -13.51
C ALA A 74 -2.68 -3.38 -13.16
N ASP A 75 -2.96 -2.08 -13.35
CA ASP A 75 -2.03 -1.01 -12.96
C ASP A 75 -1.77 -0.99 -11.45
N LEU A 76 -2.81 -1.14 -10.64
CA LEU A 76 -2.69 -1.17 -9.19
C LEU A 76 -2.02 -2.46 -8.67
N GLU A 77 -2.26 -3.60 -9.32
CA GLU A 77 -1.66 -4.89 -8.97
C GLU A 77 -0.14 -4.88 -9.10
N ALA A 78 0.43 -4.18 -10.09
CA ALA A 78 1.87 -3.98 -10.19
C ALA A 78 2.42 -3.23 -8.96
N GLY A 79 1.74 -2.15 -8.57
CA GLY A 79 2.09 -1.37 -7.38
C GLY A 79 1.97 -2.16 -6.08
N MET A 80 0.92 -2.97 -5.93
CA MET A 80 0.73 -3.86 -4.77
C MET A 80 1.77 -4.99 -4.74
N SER A 81 2.14 -5.55 -5.89
CA SER A 81 3.16 -6.61 -5.98
C SER A 81 4.52 -6.11 -5.54
N LYS A 82 4.91 -4.91 -5.99
CA LYS A 82 6.12 -4.24 -5.51
C LYS A 82 6.08 -4.04 -3.99
N LEU A 83 5.00 -3.45 -3.48
CA LEU A 83 4.82 -3.19 -2.05
C LEU A 83 4.93 -4.47 -1.20
N ARG A 84 4.38 -5.59 -1.69
CA ARG A 84 4.48 -6.90 -1.03
C ARG A 84 5.90 -7.48 -1.08
N SER A 85 6.63 -7.25 -2.16
CA SER A 85 8.01 -7.71 -2.29
C SER A 85 8.98 -6.98 -1.35
N GLU A 86 8.71 -5.70 -1.07
CA GLU A 86 9.49 -4.86 -0.16
C GLU A 86 9.08 -5.07 1.32
N TYR A 87 7.91 -5.66 1.55
CA TYR A 87 7.36 -5.89 2.89
C TYR A 87 8.04 -7.07 3.60
N SER A 88 8.62 -6.79 4.76
CA SER A 88 9.13 -7.80 5.69
C SER A 88 8.28 -7.86 6.95
N GLU A 89 7.43 -8.87 7.07
CA GLU A 89 6.53 -9.02 8.23
C GLU A 89 7.30 -9.14 9.56
N ALA A 90 8.45 -9.79 9.57
CA ALA A 90 9.27 -9.94 10.78
C ALA A 90 9.76 -8.58 11.31
N ASN A 91 10.02 -7.62 10.42
CA ASN A 91 10.58 -6.31 10.75
C ASN A 91 9.52 -5.18 10.75
N ALA A 92 8.30 -5.47 10.33
CA ALA A 92 7.23 -4.48 10.23
C ALA A 92 6.66 -4.09 11.59
N SER A 93 6.35 -2.80 11.75
CA SER A 93 5.57 -2.30 12.89
C SER A 93 4.16 -2.90 12.91
N ALA A 94 3.51 -2.90 14.07
CA ALA A 94 2.12 -3.38 14.19
C ALA A 94 1.15 -2.62 13.26
N SER A 95 1.37 -1.30 13.09
CA SER A 95 0.59 -0.46 12.17
C SER A 95 0.78 -0.90 10.72
N ARG A 96 2.03 -1.16 10.31
CA ARG A 96 2.35 -1.61 8.95
C ARG A 96 1.77 -3.00 8.64
N LYS A 97 1.79 -3.91 9.62
CA LYS A 97 1.11 -5.22 9.53
C LYS A 97 -0.38 -5.07 9.32
N ALA A 98 -1.04 -4.23 10.12
CA ALA A 98 -2.47 -3.96 10.00
C ALA A 98 -2.83 -3.35 8.64
N ALA A 99 -2.02 -2.40 8.14
CA ALA A 99 -2.24 -1.78 6.83
C ALA A 99 -2.07 -2.79 5.67
N MET A 100 -1.10 -3.70 5.75
CA MET A 100 -0.92 -4.76 4.75
C MET A 100 -2.04 -5.80 4.79
N ALA A 101 -2.55 -6.15 5.97
CA ALA A 101 -3.72 -7.01 6.12
C ALA A 101 -4.98 -6.35 5.52
N GLU A 102 -5.21 -5.08 5.83
CA GLU A 102 -6.32 -4.30 5.27
C GLU A 102 -6.24 -4.20 3.74
N LEU A 103 -5.03 -3.99 3.19
CA LEU A 103 -4.80 -4.03 1.75
C LEU A 103 -5.20 -5.38 1.14
N LYS A 104 -4.76 -6.49 1.74
CA LYS A 104 -5.11 -7.84 1.29
C LYS A 104 -6.63 -8.06 1.30
N ASP A 105 -7.30 -7.69 2.38
CA ASP A 105 -8.74 -7.87 2.52
C ASP A 105 -9.53 -7.01 1.52
N SER A 106 -9.08 -5.76 1.31
CA SER A 106 -9.70 -4.87 0.32
C SER A 106 -9.52 -5.35 -1.12
N GLU A 107 -8.38 -5.99 -1.44
CA GLU A 107 -8.13 -6.57 -2.76
C GLU A 107 -9.06 -7.74 -3.02
N ALA A 108 -9.22 -8.63 -2.03
CA ALA A 108 -10.16 -9.74 -2.12
C ALA A 108 -11.60 -9.24 -2.29
N ASN A 109 -12.02 -8.27 -1.47
CA ASN A 109 -13.35 -7.67 -1.56
C ASN A 109 -13.60 -7.04 -2.95
N TYR A 110 -12.64 -6.29 -3.48
CA TYR A 110 -12.76 -5.71 -4.83
C TYR A 110 -12.88 -6.79 -5.91
N LYS A 111 -12.08 -7.86 -5.84
CA LYS A 111 -12.16 -8.99 -6.79
C LYS A 111 -13.54 -9.65 -6.76
N ASP A 112 -14.12 -9.83 -5.57
CA ASP A 112 -15.47 -10.38 -5.43
C ASP A 112 -16.53 -9.45 -6.04
N LYS A 113 -16.45 -8.13 -5.79
CA LYS A 113 -17.38 -7.16 -6.37
C LYS A 113 -17.22 -7.02 -7.88
N LEU A 114 -16.01 -7.11 -8.39
CA LEU A 114 -15.74 -7.12 -9.83
C LEU A 114 -16.33 -8.35 -10.53
N ALA A 115 -16.25 -9.52 -9.89
CA ALA A 115 -16.91 -10.72 -10.39
C ALA A 115 -18.44 -10.59 -10.34
N ALA A 116 -18.98 -10.01 -9.25
CA ALA A 116 -20.42 -9.80 -9.09
C ALA A 116 -20.98 -8.84 -10.15
N VAL A 117 -20.31 -7.73 -10.45
CA VAL A 117 -20.79 -6.78 -11.47
C VAL A 117 -20.76 -7.37 -12.87
N GLY A 118 -19.80 -8.26 -13.18
CA GLY A 118 -19.77 -9.00 -14.45
C GLY A 118 -20.95 -9.97 -14.63
N ASN A 119 -21.57 -10.40 -13.53
CA ASN A 119 -22.70 -11.33 -13.51
C ASN A 119 -24.04 -10.65 -13.17
N ALA A 120 -24.07 -9.33 -13.03
CA ALA A 120 -25.28 -8.60 -12.68
C ALA A 120 -26.33 -8.69 -13.80
N SER A 121 -27.61 -8.62 -13.43
CA SER A 121 -28.72 -8.44 -14.38
C SER A 121 -29.02 -6.95 -14.56
N ALA A 122 -29.94 -6.61 -15.46
CA ALA A 122 -30.38 -5.21 -15.61
C ALA A 122 -30.92 -4.64 -14.29
N ASP A 123 -31.67 -5.44 -13.53
CA ASP A 123 -32.30 -5.02 -12.26
C ASP A 123 -31.28 -4.83 -11.13
N THR A 124 -30.19 -5.61 -11.12
CA THR A 124 -29.14 -5.53 -10.08
C THR A 124 -27.93 -4.69 -10.50
N TRP A 125 -27.90 -4.22 -11.75
CA TRP A 125 -26.77 -3.52 -12.36
C TRP A 125 -26.31 -2.32 -11.54
N THR A 126 -27.24 -1.41 -11.22
CA THR A 126 -26.92 -0.17 -10.50
C THR A 126 -26.27 -0.47 -9.16
N ALA A 127 -26.84 -1.39 -8.39
CA ALA A 127 -26.28 -1.78 -7.09
C ALA A 127 -24.89 -2.43 -7.24
N ALA A 128 -24.72 -3.36 -8.19
CA ALA A 128 -23.45 -4.03 -8.40
C ALA A 128 -22.34 -3.05 -8.87
N ARG A 129 -22.70 -2.08 -9.72
CA ARG A 129 -21.81 -1.02 -10.19
C ARG A 129 -21.36 -0.11 -9.04
N ASP A 130 -22.29 0.30 -8.18
CA ASP A 130 -21.99 1.17 -7.05
C ASP A 130 -21.14 0.42 -5.99
N ASP A 131 -21.43 -0.87 -5.76
CA ASP A 131 -20.65 -1.75 -4.89
C ASP A 131 -19.19 -1.89 -5.33
N VAL A 132 -18.94 -2.11 -6.63
CA VAL A 132 -17.57 -2.25 -7.13
C VAL A 132 -16.82 -0.92 -7.14
N ALA A 133 -17.51 0.20 -7.36
CA ALA A 133 -16.92 1.53 -7.22
C ALA A 133 -16.48 1.78 -5.78
N ALA A 134 -17.33 1.49 -4.80
CA ALA A 134 -16.99 1.61 -3.38
C ALA A 134 -15.84 0.66 -2.97
N ALA A 135 -15.82 -0.56 -3.50
CA ALA A 135 -14.73 -1.51 -3.23
C ALA A 135 -13.39 -1.06 -3.84
N TRP A 136 -13.42 -0.45 -5.03
CA TRP A 136 -12.25 0.16 -5.65
C TRP A 136 -11.69 1.32 -4.80
N ASP A 137 -12.57 2.20 -4.33
CA ASP A 137 -12.19 3.33 -3.47
C ASP A 137 -11.50 2.86 -2.19
N ARG A 138 -12.04 1.79 -1.58
CA ARG A 138 -11.45 1.16 -0.41
C ARG A 138 -10.09 0.54 -0.70
N LEU A 139 -9.94 -0.11 -1.86
CA LEU A 139 -8.67 -0.70 -2.29
C LEU A 139 -7.60 0.37 -2.53
N GLN A 140 -7.95 1.49 -3.15
CA GLN A 140 -7.02 2.61 -3.32
C GLN A 140 -6.60 3.21 -1.97
N ALA A 141 -7.55 3.40 -1.06
CA ALA A 141 -7.29 3.94 0.28
C ALA A 141 -6.38 3.01 1.11
N SER A 142 -6.64 1.71 1.10
CA SER A 142 -5.81 0.72 1.81
C SER A 142 -4.40 0.62 1.20
N TYR A 143 -4.28 0.74 -0.12
CA TYR A 143 -2.98 0.77 -0.80
C TYR A 143 -2.15 1.99 -0.37
N ALA A 144 -2.76 3.17 -0.35
CA ALA A 144 -2.09 4.38 0.11
C ALA A 144 -1.67 4.30 1.58
N LYS A 145 -2.56 3.79 2.45
CA LYS A 145 -2.25 3.55 3.86
C LYS A 145 -1.09 2.58 4.04
N ALA A 146 -1.07 1.51 3.24
CA ALA A 146 0.02 0.56 3.24
C ALA A 146 1.34 1.23 2.82
N ARG A 147 1.37 2.02 1.73
CA ARG A 147 2.57 2.76 1.32
C ARG A 147 3.04 3.79 2.34
N ALA A 148 2.13 4.50 3.01
CA ALA A 148 2.50 5.52 4.01
C ALA A 148 3.05 4.93 5.32
N GLY A 149 2.91 3.61 5.54
CA GLY A 149 3.52 2.91 6.66
C GLY A 149 4.94 2.40 6.39
N GLU A 150 5.57 2.82 5.29
CA GLU A 150 7.02 2.69 5.04
C GLU A 150 7.86 3.61 5.93
#